data_AF-A0A0D0CF53-F1
#
_entry.id   AF-A0A0D0CF53-F1
#
_cell.length_a   1.000
_cell.length_b   1.000
_cell.length_c   1.000
_cell.angle_alpha   90.00
_cell.angle_beta   90.00
_cell.angle_gamma   90.00
#
_symmetry.space_group_name_H-M   'P 1'
#
loop_
_entity.id
_entity.type
_entity.pdbx_description
1 polymer ?
#
loop_
_entity_poly.entity_id
_entity_poly.type
_entity_poly.pdbx_seq_one_letter_code
_entity_poly.pdbx_strand_id
1 'polypeptide(L)'
;MVSSLLSDSSDFESLKTNPHHIPLLLPSCLEPSFRSRVPQLCNIEAEVRESQCSKLLVKLRGQLRARQVAYIHTSRTAVGQKYLTSCRELQQTIELRIKLLRTQYENARKRLFTLRGPGAWQEKYREL
;
A
#
# COMPACT_ATOMS: atom_id res chain seq x y z
N MET A 1 16.02 -12.66 9.85
CA MET A 1 17.00 -11.63 10.25
C MET A 1 16.27 -10.47 10.93
N VAL A 2 16.00 -10.56 12.24
CA VAL A 2 15.34 -9.50 13.05
C VAL A 2 16.24 -9.08 14.23
N SER A 3 17.51 -9.47 14.20
CA SER A 3 18.40 -9.48 15.37
C SER A 3 19.21 -8.19 15.62
N SER A 4 18.74 -7.00 15.20
CA SER A 4 19.57 -5.79 15.36
C SER A 4 18.84 -4.48 15.71
N LEU A 5 17.61 -4.52 16.24
CA LEU A 5 16.88 -3.27 16.56
C LEU A 5 16.89 -2.85 18.03
N LEU A 6 17.75 -3.43 18.87
CA LEU A 6 17.83 -3.07 20.30
C LEU A 6 19.27 -2.95 20.80
N SER A 7 20.16 -2.38 19.99
CA SER A 7 21.43 -1.82 20.44
C SER A 7 21.37 -0.31 20.26
N ASP A 8 20.79 0.38 21.25
CA ASP A 8 21.29 1.65 21.80
C ASP A 8 20.17 2.40 22.54
N SER A 9 20.36 2.57 23.85
CA SER A 9 19.47 3.32 24.74
C SER A 9 19.37 4.81 24.38
N SER A 10 20.30 5.34 23.60
CA SER A 10 20.31 6.71 23.07
C SER A 10 19.26 6.95 21.99
N ASP A 11 18.91 5.93 21.20
CA ASP A 11 17.91 6.06 20.11
C ASP A 11 16.50 6.20 20.67
N PHE A 12 16.22 5.59 21.82
CA PHE A 12 14.92 5.71 22.47
C PHE A 12 14.66 7.12 23.04
N GLU A 13 15.69 7.81 23.53
CA GLU A 13 15.57 9.19 24.04
C GLU A 13 15.41 10.22 22.90
N SER A 14 16.08 10.02 21.77
CA SER A 14 15.89 10.91 20.60
C SER A 14 14.49 10.80 20.00
N LEU A 15 13.87 9.61 20.05
CA LEU A 15 12.49 9.35 19.64
C LEU A 15 11.44 10.05 20.54
N LYS A 16 11.73 10.27 21.83
CA LYS A 16 10.84 11.03 22.74
C LYS A 16 10.75 12.51 22.38
N THR A 17 11.83 13.07 21.81
CA THR A 17 11.90 14.49 21.46
C THR A 17 11.02 14.82 20.24
N ASN A 18 10.79 13.86 19.34
CA ASN A 18 9.96 14.03 18.15
C ASN A 18 8.98 12.85 17.95
N PRO A 19 7.73 12.94 18.42
CA PRO A 19 6.77 11.83 18.40
C PRO A 19 6.45 11.30 16.99
N HIS A 20 6.72 12.08 15.94
CA HIS A 20 6.55 11.66 14.54
C HIS A 20 7.55 10.60 14.06
N HIS A 21 8.69 10.44 14.73
CA HIS A 21 9.71 9.46 14.33
C HIS A 21 9.53 8.10 15.00
N ILE A 22 8.59 7.98 15.95
CA ILE A 22 8.33 6.71 16.64
C ILE A 22 7.69 5.72 15.64
N PRO A 23 8.35 4.59 15.33
CA PRO A 23 7.81 3.64 14.38
C PRO A 23 6.56 2.98 14.94
N LEU A 24 5.45 3.10 14.22
CA LEU A 24 4.19 2.44 14.55
C LEU A 24 4.30 0.94 14.29
N LEU A 25 4.42 0.15 15.36
CA LEU A 25 4.38 -1.29 15.31
C LEU A 25 2.93 -1.78 15.28
N LEU A 26 2.58 -2.51 14.22
CA LEU A 26 1.27 -3.14 14.07
C LEU A 26 1.39 -4.65 14.32
N PRO A 27 0.32 -5.33 14.75
CA PRO A 27 0.32 -6.78 14.96
C PRO A 27 0.86 -7.59 13.78
N SER A 28 0.60 -7.17 12.54
CA SER A 28 1.14 -7.83 11.33
C SER A 28 2.66 -7.81 11.20
N CYS A 29 3.35 -6.94 11.93
CA CYS A 29 4.82 -6.86 12.04
C CYS A 29 5.38 -7.70 13.20
N LEU A 30 4.52 -8.22 14.08
CA LEU A 30 4.94 -8.96 15.28
C LEU A 30 5.06 -10.47 15.00
N GLU A 31 5.92 -11.10 15.78
CA GLU A 31 6.08 -12.56 15.79
C GLU A 31 4.78 -13.25 16.23
N PRO A 32 4.46 -14.46 15.70
CA PRO A 32 3.24 -15.18 16.07
C PRO A 32 3.03 -15.37 17.59
N SER A 33 4.14 -15.52 18.34
CA SER A 33 4.17 -15.67 19.81
C SER A 33 3.58 -14.46 20.55
N PHE A 34 3.74 -13.25 20.03
CA PHE A 34 3.16 -12.03 20.60
C PHE A 34 1.73 -11.80 20.11
N ARG A 35 1.42 -12.21 18.87
CA ARG A 35 0.08 -12.08 18.30
C ARG A 35 -0.97 -12.89 19.06
N SER A 36 -0.60 -14.06 19.58
CA SER A 36 -1.49 -14.88 20.42
C SER A 36 -1.89 -14.20 21.72
N ARG A 37 -1.09 -13.25 22.23
CA ARG A 37 -1.39 -12.47 23.44
C ARG A 37 -2.38 -11.33 23.17
N VAL A 38 -2.53 -10.90 21.92
CA VAL A 38 -3.37 -9.75 21.54
C VAL A 38 -4.29 -10.10 20.36
N PRO A 39 -5.18 -11.11 20.50
CA PRO A 39 -5.99 -11.61 19.40
C PRO A 39 -7.00 -10.57 18.89
N GLN A 40 -7.57 -9.75 19.79
CA GLN A 40 -8.54 -8.72 19.43
C GLN A 40 -7.93 -7.66 18.50
N LEU A 41 -6.70 -7.21 18.78
CA LEU A 41 -6.02 -6.22 17.95
C LEU A 41 -5.64 -6.80 16.58
N CYS A 42 -5.29 -8.09 16.52
CA CYS A 42 -5.05 -8.79 15.25
C CYS A 42 -6.32 -8.81 14.38
N ASN A 43 -7.49 -9.04 14.98
CA ASN A 43 -8.76 -9.04 14.26
C ASN A 43 -9.11 -7.64 13.72
N ILE A 44 -8.99 -6.61 14.57
CA ILE A 44 -9.22 -5.22 14.15
C ILE A 44 -8.28 -4.84 13.01
N GLU A 45 -6.99 -5.16 13.13
CA GLU A 45 -6.04 -4.87 12.06
C GLU A 45 -6.40 -5.62 10.77
N ALA A 46 -6.81 -6.89 10.85
CA ALA A 46 -7.22 -7.67 9.69
C ALA A 46 -8.41 -7.03 8.97
N GLU A 47 -9.43 -6.55 9.69
CA GLU A 47 -10.56 -5.82 9.12
C GLU A 47 -10.13 -4.51 8.45
N VAL A 48 -9.25 -3.75 9.10
CA VAL A 48 -8.68 -2.52 8.53
C VAL A 48 -7.92 -2.82 7.24
N ARG A 49 -7.13 -3.90 7.21
CA ARG A 49 -6.38 -4.30 6.01
C ARG A 49 -7.31 -4.77 4.90
N GLU A 50 -8.41 -5.45 5.24
CA GLU A 50 -9.41 -5.88 4.26
C GLU A 50 -10.07 -4.66 3.61
N SER A 51 -10.49 -3.70 4.42
CA SER A 51 -11.03 -2.42 3.97
C SER A 51 -10.02 -1.66 3.09
N GLN A 52 -8.75 -1.67 3.47
CA GLN A 52 -7.67 -1.06 2.70
C GLN A 52 -7.51 -1.73 1.32
N CYS A 53 -7.50 -3.06 1.25
CA CYS A 53 -7.45 -3.80 -0.02
C CYS A 53 -8.62 -3.42 -0.93
N SER A 54 -9.85 -3.39 -0.41
CA SER A 54 -11.04 -2.98 -1.16
C SER A 54 -10.91 -1.56 -1.71
N LYS A 55 -10.54 -0.59 -0.86
CA LYS A 55 -10.35 0.81 -1.26
C LYS A 55 -9.28 0.96 -2.33
N LEU A 56 -8.16 0.25 -2.19
CA LEU A 56 -7.05 0.30 -3.15
C LEU A 56 -7.43 -0.29 -4.50
N LEU A 57 -8.17 -1.40 -4.54
CA LEU A 57 -8.66 -1.96 -5.80
C LEU A 57 -9.62 -1.01 -6.53
N VAL A 58 -10.52 -0.34 -5.82
CA VAL A 58 -11.40 0.68 -6.42
C VAL A 58 -10.57 1.82 -7.01
N LYS A 59 -9.58 2.33 -6.26
CA LYS A 59 -8.68 3.38 -6.76
C LYS A 59 -7.87 2.93 -7.97
N LEU A 60 -7.34 1.71 -7.95
CA LEU A 60 -6.57 1.13 -9.06
C LEU A 60 -7.42 1.03 -10.32
N ARG A 61 -8.65 0.51 -10.22
CA ARG A 61 -9.61 0.47 -11.34
C ARG A 61 -9.89 1.88 -11.87
N GLY A 62 -10.05 2.86 -11.00
CA GLY A 62 -10.19 4.27 -11.38
C GLY A 62 -8.99 4.78 -12.18
N GLN A 63 -7.77 4.51 -11.73
CA GLN A 63 -6.55 4.93 -12.45
C GLN A 63 -6.38 4.20 -13.78
N LEU A 64 -6.75 2.91 -13.88
CA LEU A 64 -6.72 2.16 -15.13
C LEU A 64 -7.69 2.73 -16.17
N ARG A 65 -8.89 3.17 -15.74
CA ARG A 65 -9.84 3.88 -16.60
C ARG A 65 -9.30 5.25 -17.01
N ALA A 66 -8.72 6.00 -16.07
CA ALA A 66 -8.09 7.29 -16.36
C ALA A 66 -6.96 7.15 -17.39
N ARG A 67 -6.16 6.08 -17.27
CA ARG A 67 -5.14 5.73 -18.27
C ARG A 67 -5.77 5.53 -19.64
N GLN A 68 -6.80 4.70 -19.75
CA GLN A 68 -7.46 4.45 -21.04
C GLN A 68 -7.95 5.75 -21.68
N VAL A 69 -8.63 6.62 -20.90
CA VAL A 69 -9.13 7.91 -21.39
C VAL A 69 -7.98 8.82 -21.82
N ALA A 70 -6.91 8.91 -21.02
CA ALA A 70 -5.74 9.71 -21.36
C ALA A 70 -5.13 9.25 -22.69
N TYR A 71 -4.92 7.95 -22.89
CA TYR A 71 -4.36 7.42 -24.14
C TYR A 71 -5.26 7.72 -25.35
N ILE A 72 -6.58 7.54 -25.24
CA ILE A 72 -7.54 7.88 -26.31
C ILE A 72 -7.51 9.38 -26.62
N HIS A 73 -7.43 10.23 -25.60
CA HIS A 73 -7.39 11.68 -25.79
C HIS A 73 -6.08 12.13 -26.46
N THR A 74 -4.95 11.55 -26.06
CA THR A 74 -3.65 11.84 -26.67
C THR A 74 -3.60 11.43 -28.14
N SER A 75 -4.14 10.27 -28.51
CA SER A 75 -4.12 9.82 -29.91
C SER A 75 -4.99 10.67 -30.84
N ARG A 76 -6.05 11.30 -30.31
CA ARG A 76 -6.98 12.14 -31.08
C ARG A 76 -6.55 13.60 -31.23
N THR A 77 -5.86 14.13 -30.22
CA THR A 77 -5.69 15.59 -30.08
C THR A 77 -4.23 16.04 -30.23
N ALA A 78 -3.28 15.11 -30.25
CA ALA A 78 -1.88 15.48 -30.18
C ALA A 78 -1.34 16.00 -31.52
N VAL A 79 -1.50 17.30 -31.71
CA VAL A 79 -0.87 18.07 -32.78
C VAL A 79 0.12 19.05 -32.15
N GLY A 80 1.39 18.93 -32.49
CA GLY A 80 2.47 19.81 -32.01
C GLY A 80 3.19 19.32 -30.75
N GLN A 81 4.48 19.70 -30.64
CA GLN A 81 5.42 19.17 -29.65
C GLN A 81 5.05 19.51 -28.20
N LYS A 82 4.64 20.76 -27.92
CA LYS A 82 4.29 21.22 -26.58
C LYS A 82 3.10 20.45 -25.98
N TYR A 83 2.11 20.13 -26.82
CA TYR A 83 0.96 19.37 -26.38
C TYR A 83 1.31 17.90 -26.15
N LEU A 84 2.16 17.32 -27.02
CA LEU A 84 2.69 15.96 -26.84
C LEU A 84 3.45 15.80 -25.52
N THR A 85 4.27 16.77 -25.13
CA THR A 85 5.02 16.71 -23.87
C THR A 85 4.09 16.74 -22.66
N SER A 86 3.13 17.66 -22.60
CA SER A 86 2.14 17.72 -21.50
C SER A 86 1.28 16.45 -21.42
N CYS A 87 0.90 15.90 -22.57
CA CYS A 87 0.19 14.64 -22.65
C CYS A 87 1.00 13.46 -22.08
N ARG A 88 2.30 13.40 -22.40
CA ARG A 88 3.22 12.39 -21.86
C ARG A 88 3.42 12.53 -20.35
N GLU A 89 3.58 13.77 -19.85
CA GLU A 89 3.69 14.04 -18.41
C GLU A 89 2.45 13.55 -17.64
N LEU A 90 1.25 13.80 -18.19
CA LEU A 90 0.00 13.30 -17.62
C LEU A 90 -0.04 11.76 -17.58
N GLN A 91 0.32 11.11 -18.69
CA GLN A 91 0.38 9.64 -18.77
C GLN A 91 1.38 9.06 -17.76
N GLN A 92 2.57 9.65 -17.66
CA GLN A 92 3.59 9.24 -16.68
C GLN A 92 3.08 9.38 -15.24
N THR A 93 2.39 10.49 -14.94
CA THR A 93 1.81 10.71 -13.61
C THR A 93 0.77 9.63 -13.27
N ILE A 94 -0.07 9.25 -14.23
CA ILE A 94 -1.05 8.16 -14.06
C ILE A 94 -0.33 6.83 -13.82
N GLU A 95 0.69 6.51 -14.61
CA GLU A 95 1.47 5.27 -14.46
C GLU A 95 2.18 5.19 -13.10
N LEU A 96 2.79 6.28 -12.62
CA LEU A 96 3.38 6.35 -11.29
C LEU A 96 2.35 6.10 -10.18
N ARG A 97 1.14 6.67 -10.31
CA ARG A 97 0.04 6.43 -9.37
C ARG A 97 -0.43 4.97 -9.41
N ILE A 98 -0.52 4.35 -10.58
CA ILE A 98 -0.87 2.92 -10.71
C ILE A 98 0.16 2.06 -9.98
N LYS A 99 1.46 2.31 -10.21
CA LYS A 99 2.55 1.58 -9.54
C LYS A 99 2.47 1.73 -8.02
N LEU A 100 2.28 2.95 -7.52
CA LEU A 100 2.15 3.22 -6.09
C LEU A 100 0.93 2.52 -5.47
N LEU A 101 -0.23 2.55 -6.14
CA LEU A 101 -1.43 1.88 -5.64
C LEU A 101 -1.28 0.36 -5.64
N ARG A 102 -0.60 -0.19 -6.65
CA ARG A 102 -0.28 -1.62 -6.72
C ARG A 102 0.59 -2.05 -5.54
N THR A 103 1.69 -1.34 -5.28
CA THR A 103 2.59 -1.70 -4.16
C THR A 103 1.88 -1.57 -2.81
N GLN A 104 1.05 -0.55 -2.62
CA GLN A 104 0.21 -0.42 -1.43
C GLN A 104 -0.76 -1.59 -1.27
N TYR A 105 -1.38 -2.04 -2.38
CA TYR A 105 -2.31 -3.17 -2.37
C TYR A 105 -1.60 -4.47 -2.01
N GLU A 106 -0.47 -4.75 -2.65
CA GLU A 106 0.34 -5.93 -2.38
C GLU A 106 0.80 -5.97 -0.91
N ASN A 107 1.23 -4.82 -0.37
CA ASN A 107 1.62 -4.71 1.04
C ASN A 107 0.44 -4.92 2.00
N ALA A 108 -0.73 -4.34 1.71
CA ALA A 108 -1.94 -4.56 2.50
C ALA A 108 -2.36 -6.03 2.47
N ARG A 109 -2.33 -6.66 1.29
CA ARG A 109 -2.66 -8.08 1.10
C ARG A 109 -1.69 -9.00 1.83
N LYS A 110 -0.38 -8.77 1.72
CA LYS A 110 0.65 -9.56 2.43
C LYS A 110 0.43 -9.51 3.93
N ARG A 111 0.17 -8.33 4.49
CA ARG A 111 -0.08 -8.16 5.92
C ARG A 111 -1.44 -8.72 6.37
N LEU A 112 -2.45 -8.74 5.51
CA LEU A 112 -3.70 -9.44 5.79
C LEU A 112 -3.49 -10.97 5.77
N PHE A 113 -2.66 -11.47 4.85
CA PHE A 113 -2.28 -12.88 4.79
C PHE A 113 -1.51 -13.32 6.03
N THR A 114 -0.60 -12.50 6.58
CA THR A 114 0.11 -12.86 7.81
C THR A 114 -0.81 -12.96 9.03
N LEU A 115 -1.89 -12.18 9.07
CA LEU A 115 -2.86 -12.17 10.17
C LEU A 115 -3.89 -13.29 10.07
N ARG A 116 -4.54 -13.43 8.91
CA ARG A 116 -5.68 -14.35 8.72
C ARG A 116 -5.27 -15.71 8.16
N GLY A 117 -4.12 -15.80 7.52
CA GLY A 117 -3.72 -16.98 6.76
C GLY A 117 -4.51 -17.17 5.46
N PRO A 118 -4.36 -18.33 4.79
CA PRO A 118 -5.11 -18.67 3.59
C PRO A 118 -6.62 -18.80 3.88
N GLY A 119 -7.47 -18.47 2.92
CA GLY A 119 -8.92 -18.58 3.06
C GLY A 119 -9.72 -17.93 1.93
N ALA A 120 -11.05 -18.00 2.01
CA ALA A 120 -11.98 -17.54 0.96
C ALA A 120 -11.79 -16.06 0.55
N TRP A 121 -11.26 -15.23 1.45
CA TRP A 121 -10.96 -13.82 1.15
C TRP A 121 -9.94 -13.66 0.00
N GLN A 122 -9.07 -14.65 -0.24
CA GLN A 122 -8.07 -14.60 -1.32
C GLN A 122 -8.72 -14.61 -2.71
N GLU A 123 -9.89 -15.23 -2.86
CA GLU A 123 -10.63 -15.24 -4.11
C GLU A 123 -11.11 -13.84 -4.49
N LYS A 124 -11.53 -13.07 -3.47
CA LYS A 124 -11.97 -11.68 -3.59
C LYS A 124 -10.79 -10.72 -3.82
N TYR A 125 -9.67 -10.96 -3.15
CA TYR A 125 -8.47 -10.12 -3.21
C TYR A 125 -7.28 -10.90 -3.82
N ARG A 126 -7.36 -11.11 -5.14
CA ARG A 126 -6.32 -11.81 -5.92
C ARG A 126 -5.01 -11.03 -6.00
N GLU A 127 -3.93 -11.73 -6.31
CA GLU A 127 -2.65 -11.11 -6.65
C GLU A 127 -2.76 -10.34 -7.97
N LEU A 128 -2.05 -9.22 -8.06
CA LEU A 128 -2.02 -8.32 -9.22
C LEU A 128 -0.68 -8.40 -9.92
#